data_AF-A0A836CZJ4-F1
#
_entry.id   AF-A0A836CZJ4-F1
#
_cell.length_a   1.000
_cell.length_b   1.000
_cell.length_c   1.000
_cell.angle_alpha   90.00
_cell.angle_beta   90.00
_cell.angle_gamma   90.00
#
_symmetry.space_group_name_H-M   'P 1'
#
loop_
_entity.id
_entity.type
_entity.pdbx_description
1 polymer ?
#
loop_
_entity_poly.entity_id
_entity_poly.type
_entity_poly.pdbx_seq_one_letter_code
_entity_poly.pdbx_strand_id
1 'polypeptide(L)'
;MAAVAPGSGASREEEGTGGDAATPQPPAPTSVPGARLSRLPLARVKALVKADPDVTLAGQEAIFILARAAELFVETIAKDAYCCAQQGKRKTLQRRDLDNAIEAVDEFAFLEDIVAGKGDNGESIYGPTFEDENFSVLHNKRGVLGMVNKGRHSNGSQFYITLQAAPYLDKKYVAFGQLIEGTDVLHHLESVPTENERPIQNCVITDSGELYA
;
A
#
# COMPACT_ATOMS: atom_id res chain seq x y z
N MET A 1 51.01 -29.85 -69.12
CA MET A 1 50.48 -30.74 -70.18
C MET A 1 50.89 -32.16 -69.83
N ALA A 2 49.91 -33.08 -69.79
CA ALA A 2 50.04 -34.55 -69.81
C ALA A 2 50.75 -35.21 -68.59
N ALA A 3 50.36 -36.37 -68.06
CA ALA A 3 49.34 -37.35 -68.42
C ALA A 3 49.02 -38.26 -67.21
N VAL A 4 47.96 -39.04 -67.42
CA VAL A 4 47.17 -39.97 -66.61
C VAL A 4 47.85 -41.31 -66.24
N ALA A 5 47.62 -41.78 -65.00
CA ALA A 5 47.45 -43.16 -64.42
C ALA A 5 48.51 -44.27 -64.73
N PRO A 6 48.59 -45.46 -64.05
CA PRO A 6 47.56 -46.34 -63.41
C PRO A 6 47.95 -46.86 -61.99
N GLY A 7 47.22 -47.67 -61.21
CA GLY A 7 45.97 -48.43 -61.26
C GLY A 7 45.88 -49.38 -60.03
N SER A 8 44.84 -50.23 -60.00
CA SER A 8 44.69 -51.47 -59.20
C SER A 8 44.19 -51.39 -57.74
N GLY A 9 43.21 -52.24 -57.42
CA GLY A 9 43.12 -52.90 -56.12
C GLY A 9 41.78 -52.81 -55.41
N ALA A 10 41.05 -53.93 -55.37
CA ALA A 10 39.78 -54.09 -54.66
C ALA A 10 39.95 -54.10 -53.14
N SER A 11 38.90 -53.71 -52.39
CA SER A 11 38.39 -54.42 -51.21
C SER A 11 37.04 -53.83 -50.79
N ARG A 12 36.05 -54.72 -50.73
CA ARG A 12 34.77 -54.55 -50.02
C ARG A 12 35.04 -54.36 -48.53
N GLU A 13 34.23 -53.54 -47.89
CA GLU A 13 33.47 -53.93 -46.69
C GLU A 13 32.31 -52.93 -46.50
N GLU A 14 31.09 -53.44 -46.69
CA GLU A 14 29.90 -52.86 -46.10
C GLU A 14 29.89 -53.22 -44.61
N GLU A 15 29.69 -52.25 -43.74
CA GLU A 15 28.72 -52.42 -42.65
C GLU A 15 28.29 -51.03 -42.15
N GLY A 16 26.99 -50.78 -42.24
CA GLY A 16 26.39 -49.54 -41.78
C GLY A 16 26.12 -49.55 -40.29
N THR A 17 25.95 -48.35 -39.74
CA THR A 17 24.79 -48.04 -38.88
C THR A 17 24.72 -46.54 -38.69
N GLY A 18 23.56 -45.98 -38.98
CA GLY A 18 23.27 -44.56 -38.77
C GLY A 18 23.35 -44.19 -37.30
N GLY A 19 23.91 -43.01 -37.04
CA GLY A 19 23.76 -42.28 -35.79
C GLY A 19 23.57 -40.81 -36.13
N ASP A 20 22.35 -40.32 -35.97
CA ASP A 20 21.99 -38.91 -36.09
C ASP A 20 22.91 -38.05 -35.20
N ALA A 21 23.60 -37.09 -35.81
CA ALA A 21 24.37 -36.08 -35.11
C ALA A 21 23.42 -35.07 -34.45
N ALA A 22 23.06 -35.30 -33.19
CA ALA A 22 22.34 -34.33 -32.37
C ALA A 22 23.25 -33.12 -32.07
N THR A 23 22.84 -31.95 -32.56
CA THR A 23 23.44 -30.65 -32.21
C THR A 23 23.17 -30.36 -30.73
N PRO A 24 24.15 -29.88 -29.92
CA PRO A 24 23.89 -29.60 -28.51
C PRO A 24 22.96 -28.38 -28.38
N GLN A 25 21.78 -28.59 -27.79
CA GLN A 25 20.91 -27.48 -27.36
C GLN A 25 21.58 -26.71 -26.20
N PRO A 26 21.45 -25.37 -26.17
CA PRO A 26 21.95 -24.56 -25.06
C PRO A 26 21.22 -24.94 -23.75
N PRO A 27 21.92 -24.90 -22.60
CA PRO A 27 21.34 -25.31 -21.32
C PRO A 27 20.14 -24.41 -20.97
N ALA A 28 19.03 -25.04 -20.58
CA ALA A 28 17.83 -24.38 -20.09
C ALA A 28 18.17 -23.46 -18.90
N PRO A 29 17.47 -22.31 -18.75
CA PRO A 29 17.68 -21.43 -17.62
C PRO A 29 17.39 -22.19 -16.32
N THR A 30 18.42 -22.31 -15.49
CA THR A 30 18.33 -22.87 -14.14
C THR A 30 17.41 -21.99 -13.31
N SER A 31 16.19 -22.47 -13.04
CA SER A 31 15.27 -21.82 -12.10
C SER A 31 15.90 -21.86 -10.71
N VAL A 32 16.11 -20.69 -10.13
CA VAL A 32 16.64 -20.55 -8.76
C VAL A 32 15.61 -21.17 -7.80
N PRO A 33 15.98 -22.16 -6.98
CA PRO A 33 15.04 -22.78 -6.03
C PRO A 33 14.58 -21.76 -4.97
N GLY A 34 13.27 -21.52 -4.89
CA GLY A 34 12.63 -21.03 -3.66
C GLY A 34 12.38 -19.52 -3.52
N ALA A 35 12.39 -18.73 -4.61
CA ALA A 35 11.83 -17.38 -4.52
C ALA A 35 10.30 -17.48 -4.39
N ARG A 36 9.77 -17.21 -3.19
CA ARG A 36 8.31 -17.06 -3.04
C ARG A 36 7.86 -15.95 -3.99
N LEU A 37 6.88 -16.24 -4.83
CA LEU A 37 6.37 -15.28 -5.82
C LEU A 37 5.81 -14.02 -5.14
N SER A 38 5.25 -14.17 -3.92
CA SER A 38 4.80 -13.10 -3.03
C SER A 38 5.58 -13.16 -1.71
N ARG A 39 6.05 -12.01 -1.23
CA ARG A 39 6.63 -11.78 0.10
C ARG A 39 5.54 -11.62 1.16
N LEU A 40 4.39 -11.05 0.81
CA LEU A 40 3.24 -10.86 1.70
C LEU A 40 2.51 -12.18 1.97
N PRO A 41 1.99 -12.39 3.19
CA PRO A 41 1.26 -13.59 3.56
C PRO A 41 -0.14 -13.61 2.93
N LEU A 42 -0.32 -14.42 1.88
CA LEU A 42 -1.57 -14.50 1.10
C LEU A 42 -2.81 -14.83 1.94
N ALA A 43 -2.66 -15.60 3.02
CA ALA A 43 -3.77 -15.89 3.93
C ALA A 43 -4.30 -14.62 4.63
N ARG A 44 -3.39 -13.70 5.04
CA ARG A 44 -3.77 -12.44 5.65
C ARG A 44 -4.36 -11.48 4.63
N VAL A 45 -3.80 -11.43 3.42
CA VAL A 45 -4.36 -10.64 2.30
C VAL A 45 -5.79 -11.10 2.00
N LYS A 46 -6.03 -12.42 1.94
CA LYS A 46 -7.37 -12.98 1.75
C LYS A 46 -8.34 -12.60 2.87
N ALA A 47 -7.90 -12.59 4.12
CA ALA A 47 -8.73 -12.17 5.24
C ALA A 47 -9.12 -10.68 5.11
N LEU A 48 -8.16 -9.80 4.80
CA LEU A 48 -8.41 -8.38 4.60
C LEU A 48 -9.38 -8.11 3.43
N VAL A 49 -9.19 -8.80 2.31
CA VAL A 49 -10.09 -8.67 1.15
C VAL A 49 -11.52 -9.13 1.47
N LYS A 50 -11.68 -10.09 2.37
CA LYS A 50 -13.00 -10.59 2.80
C LYS A 50 -13.65 -9.80 3.93
N ALA A 51 -12.93 -8.87 4.54
CA ALA A 51 -13.51 -7.94 5.52
C ALA A 51 -14.45 -6.93 4.83
N ASP A 52 -14.27 -6.69 3.53
CA ASP A 52 -15.17 -5.88 2.74
C ASP A 52 -16.51 -6.63 2.53
N PRO A 53 -17.66 -6.08 3.00
CA PRO A 53 -18.96 -6.73 2.91
C PRO A 53 -19.43 -6.94 1.47
N ASP A 54 -18.92 -6.18 0.50
CA ASP A 54 -19.29 -6.29 -0.91
C ASP A 54 -18.51 -7.42 -1.62
N VAL A 55 -17.45 -7.95 -1.00
CA VAL A 55 -16.60 -8.99 -1.58
C VAL A 55 -17.11 -10.38 -1.24
N THR A 56 -17.99 -10.89 -2.10
CA THR A 56 -18.58 -12.24 -1.94
C THR A 56 -17.63 -13.39 -2.28
N LEU A 57 -16.73 -13.20 -3.26
CA LEU A 57 -15.77 -14.22 -3.69
C LEU A 57 -14.42 -13.58 -4.07
N ALA A 58 -13.33 -14.11 -3.51
CA ALA A 58 -11.97 -13.74 -3.87
C ALA A 58 -11.17 -14.99 -4.29
N GLY A 59 -10.89 -15.10 -5.59
CA GLY A 59 -10.09 -16.18 -6.16
C GLY A 59 -8.61 -16.08 -5.77
N GLN A 60 -7.90 -17.21 -5.77
CA GLN A 60 -6.48 -17.26 -5.38
C GLN A 60 -5.60 -16.33 -6.23
N GLU A 61 -5.86 -16.25 -7.54
CA GLU A 61 -5.13 -15.36 -8.45
C GLU A 61 -5.36 -13.88 -8.12
N ALA A 62 -6.59 -13.49 -7.77
CA ALA A 62 -6.88 -12.11 -7.37
C ALA A 62 -6.14 -11.73 -6.08
N ILE A 63 -6.15 -12.62 -5.07
CA ILE A 63 -5.39 -12.44 -3.82
C ILE A 63 -3.90 -12.31 -4.10
N PHE A 64 -3.37 -13.14 -5.00
CA PHE A 64 -1.96 -13.09 -5.38
C PHE A 64 -1.61 -11.78 -6.09
N ILE A 65 -2.41 -11.34 -7.06
CA ILE A 65 -2.20 -10.07 -7.78
C ILE A 65 -2.27 -8.89 -6.82
N LEU A 66 -3.24 -8.87 -5.91
CA LEU A 66 -3.34 -7.81 -4.89
C LEU A 66 -2.10 -7.77 -3.99
N ALA A 67 -1.61 -8.93 -3.54
CA ALA A 67 -0.38 -9.01 -2.76
C ALA A 67 0.82 -8.47 -3.54
N ARG A 68 0.96 -8.84 -4.83
CA ARG A 68 2.03 -8.33 -5.69
C ARG A 68 1.93 -6.84 -5.96
N ALA A 69 0.72 -6.33 -6.18
CA ALA A 69 0.47 -4.92 -6.39
C ALA A 69 0.86 -4.12 -5.14
N ALA A 70 0.47 -4.58 -3.95
CA ALA A 70 0.86 -3.94 -2.68
C ALA A 70 2.39 -3.97 -2.45
N GLU A 71 3.07 -5.07 -2.79
CA GLU A 71 4.54 -5.13 -2.73
C GLU A 71 5.21 -4.15 -3.68
N LEU A 72 4.76 -4.10 -4.94
CA LEU A 72 5.28 -3.17 -5.93
C LEU A 72 5.01 -1.73 -5.53
N PHE A 73 3.85 -1.44 -4.96
CA PHE A 73 3.50 -0.13 -4.42
C PHE A 73 4.49 0.32 -3.34
N VAL A 74 4.73 -0.53 -2.32
CA VAL A 74 5.71 -0.24 -1.25
C VAL A 74 7.12 -0.07 -1.81
N GLU A 75 7.52 -0.92 -2.76
CA GLU A 75 8.85 -0.83 -3.38
C GLU A 75 9.03 0.46 -4.19
N THR A 76 8.00 0.88 -4.93
CA THR A 76 8.01 2.13 -5.72
C THR A 76 8.17 3.33 -4.81
N ILE A 77 7.32 3.48 -3.79
CA ILE A 77 7.40 4.61 -2.85
C ILE A 77 8.76 4.62 -2.12
N ALA A 78 9.27 3.46 -1.73
CA ALA A 78 10.57 3.36 -1.08
C ALA A 78 11.72 3.81 -2.00
N LYS A 79 11.65 3.48 -3.29
CA LYS A 79 12.64 3.93 -4.30
C LYS A 79 12.55 5.43 -4.53
N ASP A 80 11.35 5.98 -4.64
CA ASP A 80 11.15 7.41 -4.88
C ASP A 80 11.63 8.23 -3.67
N ALA A 81 11.29 7.80 -2.45
CA ALA A 81 11.82 8.39 -1.23
C ALA A 81 13.36 8.29 -1.18
N TYR A 82 13.94 7.17 -1.62
CA TYR A 82 15.40 7.05 -1.69
C TYR A 82 16.02 8.00 -2.74
N CYS A 83 15.36 8.23 -3.87
CA CYS A 83 15.77 9.22 -4.85
C CYS A 83 15.78 10.64 -4.23
N CYS A 84 14.75 11.00 -3.47
CA CYS A 84 14.72 12.25 -2.70
C CYS A 84 15.89 12.36 -1.70
N ALA A 85 16.21 11.27 -0.98
CA ALA A 85 17.36 11.24 -0.07
C ALA A 85 18.69 11.47 -0.81
N GLN A 86 18.87 10.84 -1.97
CA GLN A 86 20.07 10.98 -2.80
C GLN A 86 20.23 12.37 -3.42
N GLN A 87 19.14 13.05 -3.78
CA GLN A 87 19.18 14.46 -4.19
C GLN A 87 19.78 15.34 -3.08
N GLY A 88 19.47 15.02 -1.82
CA GLY A 88 20.08 15.60 -0.63
C GLY A 88 21.49 15.09 -0.30
N LYS A 89 22.14 14.32 -1.18
CA LYS A 89 23.43 13.62 -0.99
C LYS A 89 23.48 12.72 0.24
N ARG A 90 22.33 12.21 0.67
CA ARG A 90 22.21 11.31 1.82
C ARG A 90 22.02 9.87 1.31
N LYS A 91 22.60 8.94 2.06
CA LYS A 91 22.41 7.50 1.87
C LYS A 91 21.43 6.89 2.87
N THR A 92 21.00 7.70 3.84
CA THR A 92 20.06 7.33 4.89
C THR A 92 18.73 8.04 4.63
N LEU A 93 17.67 7.25 4.53
CA LEU A 93 16.31 7.72 4.37
C LEU A 93 15.86 8.48 5.63
N GLN A 94 15.19 9.61 5.45
CA GLN A 94 14.53 10.36 6.51
C GLN A 94 13.04 10.51 6.20
N ARG A 95 12.22 10.79 7.21
CA ARG A 95 10.76 10.95 7.04
C ARG A 95 10.42 11.99 5.95
N ARG A 96 11.12 13.13 5.94
CA ARG A 96 10.95 14.17 4.91
C ARG A 96 11.13 13.68 3.47
N ASP A 97 11.92 12.62 3.25
CA ASP A 97 12.12 12.09 1.91
C ASP A 97 10.90 11.31 1.44
N LEU A 98 10.24 10.62 2.38
CA LEU A 98 8.96 9.96 2.13
C LEU A 98 7.86 10.99 1.91
N ASP A 99 7.81 12.04 2.75
CA ASP A 99 6.86 13.15 2.60
C ASP A 99 6.99 13.76 1.19
N ASN A 100 8.21 14.11 0.77
CA ASN A 100 8.47 14.68 -0.55
C ASN A 100 8.13 13.74 -1.71
N ALA A 101 8.34 12.43 -1.55
CA ALA A 101 8.02 11.45 -2.59
C ALA A 101 6.50 11.29 -2.76
N ILE A 102 5.75 11.38 -1.67
CA ILE A 102 4.28 11.36 -1.69
C ILE A 102 3.75 12.65 -2.32
N GLU A 103 4.22 13.82 -1.88
CA GLU A 103 3.80 15.13 -2.41
C GLU A 103 4.15 15.34 -3.90
N ALA A 104 5.06 14.53 -4.46
CA ALA A 104 5.47 14.63 -5.86
C ALA A 104 4.55 13.89 -6.86
N VAL A 105 3.64 13.06 -6.38
CA VAL A 105 2.82 12.16 -7.21
C VAL A 105 1.36 12.26 -6.78
N ASP A 106 0.50 12.78 -7.67
CA ASP A 106 -0.91 12.98 -7.39
C ASP A 106 -1.63 11.67 -6.99
N GLU A 107 -1.24 10.53 -7.56
CA GLU A 107 -1.79 9.22 -7.21
C GLU A 107 -1.48 8.77 -5.76
N PHE A 108 -0.56 9.44 -5.06
CA PHE A 108 -0.25 9.21 -3.65
C PHE A 108 -0.91 10.23 -2.71
N ALA A 109 -1.76 11.13 -3.21
CA ALA A 109 -2.46 12.13 -2.40
C ALA A 109 -3.16 11.54 -1.16
N PHE A 110 -3.73 10.32 -1.30
CA PHE A 110 -4.35 9.61 -0.18
C PHE A 110 -3.43 9.27 1.00
N LEU A 111 -2.12 9.32 0.82
CA LEU A 111 -1.13 9.10 1.88
C LEU A 111 -0.68 10.40 2.57
N GLU A 112 -0.95 11.57 2.01
CA GLU A 112 -0.33 12.83 2.43
C GLU A 112 -0.57 13.15 3.91
N ASP A 113 -1.81 13.05 4.41
CA ASP A 113 -2.07 13.40 5.81
C ASP A 113 -1.67 12.28 6.78
N ILE A 114 -1.78 11.02 6.34
CA ILE A 114 -1.35 9.85 7.11
C ILE A 114 0.16 9.94 7.37
N VAL A 115 0.92 10.44 6.40
CA VAL A 115 2.38 10.50 6.47
C VAL A 115 2.89 11.88 6.94
N ALA A 116 2.27 12.99 6.58
CA ALA A 116 2.69 14.31 7.06
C ALA A 116 2.20 14.61 8.49
N GLY A 117 1.00 14.14 8.88
CA GLY A 117 0.40 14.41 10.19
C GLY A 117 0.20 15.90 10.49
N LYS A 118 0.08 16.72 9.44
CA LYS A 118 -0.04 18.18 9.57
C LYS A 118 -1.48 18.61 9.76
N GLY A 119 -2.47 17.82 9.36
CA GLY A 119 -3.89 18.18 9.39
C GLY A 119 -4.30 19.09 8.24
N ASP A 120 -3.43 19.27 7.24
CA ASP A 120 -3.70 20.11 6.08
C ASP A 120 -4.23 19.31 4.89
N ASN A 121 -4.02 17.99 4.82
CA ASN A 121 -4.37 17.18 3.64
C ASN A 121 -5.27 16.00 4.05
N GLY A 122 -5.43 15.01 3.16
CA GLY A 122 -6.15 13.78 3.44
C GLY A 122 -7.27 13.57 2.44
N GLU A 123 -7.39 12.34 1.95
CA GLU A 123 -8.30 11.97 0.88
C GLU A 123 -9.33 10.95 1.37
N SER A 124 -10.55 11.04 0.84
CA SER A 124 -11.58 10.04 1.08
C SER A 124 -11.47 8.89 0.08
N ILE A 125 -12.13 7.77 0.35
CA ILE A 125 -12.21 6.67 -0.63
C ILE A 125 -12.97 7.05 -1.91
N TYR A 126 -13.68 8.18 -1.91
CA TYR A 126 -14.45 8.69 -3.05
C TYR A 126 -13.67 9.74 -3.87
N GLY A 127 -12.41 10.01 -3.50
CA GLY A 127 -11.58 11.07 -4.07
C GLY A 127 -11.25 12.17 -3.05
N PRO A 128 -10.75 13.34 -3.49
CA PRO A 128 -10.21 14.41 -2.65
C PRO A 128 -11.13 14.82 -1.50
N THR A 129 -12.42 15.00 -1.79
CA THR A 129 -13.45 15.34 -0.79
C THR A 129 -14.80 14.75 -1.14
N PHE A 130 -15.68 14.63 -0.14
CA PHE A 130 -17.08 14.25 -0.32
C PHE A 130 -18.06 15.16 0.46
N GLU A 131 -19.32 15.05 0.06
CA GLU A 131 -20.44 15.89 0.51
C GLU A 131 -20.85 15.62 1.97
N ASP A 132 -21.39 16.64 2.65
CA ASP A 132 -22.05 16.45 3.95
C ASP A 132 -23.32 15.59 3.81
N GLU A 133 -23.34 14.39 4.39
CA GLU A 133 -24.44 13.44 4.23
C GLU A 133 -25.72 13.90 4.96
N ASN A 134 -25.67 14.02 6.29
CA ASN A 134 -26.76 14.57 7.09
C ASN A 134 -26.27 15.07 8.46
N PHE A 135 -27.08 15.89 9.14
CA PHE A 135 -26.78 16.46 10.46
C PHE A 135 -27.69 15.91 11.56
N SER A 136 -28.08 14.65 11.47
CA SER A 136 -29.04 14.04 12.40
C SER A 136 -28.42 13.73 13.76
N VAL A 137 -27.12 13.44 13.79
CA VAL A 137 -26.37 13.20 15.03
C VAL A 137 -25.89 14.53 15.59
N LEU A 138 -26.23 14.81 16.84
CA LEU A 138 -25.86 16.04 17.54
C LEU A 138 -24.58 15.83 18.36
N HIS A 139 -23.78 16.88 18.48
CA HIS A 139 -22.58 16.91 19.31
C HIS A 139 -22.92 17.19 20.78
N ASN A 140 -23.87 16.45 21.35
CA ASN A 140 -24.47 16.75 22.65
C ASN A 140 -23.75 16.10 23.85
N LYS A 141 -22.67 15.35 23.62
CA LYS A 141 -21.95 14.60 24.65
C LYS A 141 -20.48 14.39 24.29
N ARG A 142 -19.72 13.88 25.26
CA ARG A 142 -18.35 13.39 25.08
C ARG A 142 -18.33 12.11 24.24
N GLY A 143 -17.29 11.94 23.45
CA GLY A 143 -17.04 10.75 22.64
C GLY A 143 -17.80 10.71 21.32
N VAL A 144 -18.38 11.82 20.85
CA VAL A 144 -19.00 11.87 19.51
C VAL A 144 -17.89 11.91 18.47
N LEU A 145 -17.99 11.05 17.46
CA LEU A 145 -17.09 11.03 16.30
C LEU A 145 -17.68 11.90 15.18
N GLY A 146 -16.88 12.81 14.65
CA GLY A 146 -17.28 13.69 13.55
C GLY A 146 -16.18 13.95 12.53
N MET A 147 -16.58 14.33 11.32
CA MET A 147 -15.68 14.62 10.20
C MET A 147 -15.11 16.03 10.33
N VAL A 148 -13.81 16.19 10.12
CA VAL A 148 -13.20 17.50 9.89
C VAL A 148 -13.44 17.90 8.45
N ASN A 149 -13.76 19.17 8.22
CA ASN A 149 -13.92 19.74 6.89
C ASN A 149 -13.33 21.16 6.83
N LYS A 150 -13.08 21.65 5.62
CA LYS A 150 -12.61 23.01 5.31
C LYS A 150 -13.76 23.89 4.77
N GLY A 151 -14.98 23.64 5.24
CA GLY A 151 -16.20 24.21 4.70
C GLY A 151 -17.19 23.14 4.26
N ARG A 152 -18.35 23.60 3.80
CA ARG A 152 -19.45 22.72 3.37
C ARG A 152 -18.96 21.75 2.29
N HIS A 153 -19.32 20.47 2.41
CA HIS A 153 -19.04 19.45 1.40
C HIS A 153 -17.53 19.22 1.11
N SER A 154 -16.68 19.35 2.14
CA SER A 154 -15.23 19.15 2.01
C SER A 154 -14.67 18.13 3.00
N ASN A 155 -15.42 17.04 3.20
CA ASN A 155 -15.01 15.95 4.09
C ASN A 155 -13.94 15.10 3.40
N GLY A 156 -12.85 14.79 4.10
CA GLY A 156 -11.74 13.95 3.61
C GLY A 156 -11.59 12.68 4.45
N SER A 157 -10.41 12.45 5.00
CA SER A 157 -10.14 11.35 5.95
C SER A 157 -9.98 11.78 7.40
N GLN A 158 -9.86 13.09 7.66
CA GLN A 158 -9.68 13.63 8.99
C GLN A 158 -10.98 13.54 9.82
N PHE A 159 -10.84 13.11 11.06
CA PHE A 159 -11.95 13.01 12.02
C PHE A 159 -11.53 13.53 13.40
N TYR A 160 -12.51 13.80 14.24
CA TYR A 160 -12.30 14.17 15.65
C TYR A 160 -13.19 13.34 16.57
N ILE A 161 -12.81 13.33 17.85
CA ILE A 161 -13.61 12.77 18.95
C ILE A 161 -13.86 13.90 19.95
N THR A 162 -15.11 14.18 20.28
CA THR A 162 -15.43 15.25 21.23
C THR A 162 -14.99 14.89 22.66
N LEU A 163 -14.35 15.81 23.37
CA LEU A 163 -14.01 15.63 24.79
C LEU A 163 -15.14 16.07 25.73
N GLN A 164 -16.09 16.86 25.21
CA GLN A 164 -17.28 17.35 25.89
C GLN A 164 -18.39 17.64 24.88
N ALA A 165 -19.58 18.00 25.34
CA ALA A 165 -20.64 18.47 24.44
C ALA A 165 -20.17 19.72 23.66
N ALA A 166 -20.33 19.70 22.33
CA ALA A 166 -19.92 20.75 21.42
C ALA A 166 -21.04 21.17 20.44
N PRO A 167 -22.19 21.70 20.91
CA PRO A 167 -23.33 22.02 20.04
C PRO A 167 -23.04 23.06 18.94
N TYR A 168 -21.96 23.84 19.08
CA TYR A 168 -21.54 24.82 18.08
C TYR A 168 -21.02 24.18 16.77
N LEU A 169 -20.75 22.88 16.78
CA LEU A 169 -20.38 22.07 15.61
C LEU A 169 -21.60 21.57 14.83
N ASP A 170 -22.79 21.57 15.44
CA ASP A 170 -24.02 21.08 14.81
C ASP A 170 -24.32 21.84 13.52
N LYS A 171 -24.75 21.10 12.49
CA LYS A 171 -25.06 21.61 11.14
C LYS A 171 -23.87 22.20 10.37
N LYS A 172 -22.65 22.11 10.91
CA LYS A 172 -21.40 22.51 10.25
C LYS A 172 -20.50 21.32 9.98
N TYR A 173 -20.48 20.37 10.91
CA TYR A 173 -19.71 19.13 10.80
C TYR A 173 -20.66 17.94 10.93
N VAL A 174 -20.39 16.90 10.14
CA VAL A 174 -21.17 15.66 10.16
C VAL A 174 -20.64 14.77 11.29
N ALA A 175 -21.49 14.47 12.26
CA ALA A 175 -21.23 13.41 13.24
C ALA A 175 -21.72 12.07 12.69
N PHE A 176 -20.88 11.05 12.80
CA PHE A 176 -21.12 9.73 12.20
C PHE A 176 -20.92 8.55 13.17
N GLY A 177 -20.48 8.81 14.41
CA GLY A 177 -20.25 7.74 15.36
C GLY A 177 -20.18 8.19 16.81
N GLN A 178 -20.01 7.23 17.70
CA GLN A 178 -19.88 7.44 19.13
C GLN A 178 -18.91 6.41 19.71
N LEU A 179 -18.01 6.86 20.58
CA LEU A 179 -17.14 6.01 21.37
C LEU A 179 -17.97 5.10 22.28
N ILE A 180 -17.76 3.79 22.17
CA ILE A 180 -18.42 2.77 22.99
C ILE A 180 -17.53 2.36 24.17
N GLU A 181 -16.24 2.09 23.91
CA GLU A 181 -15.23 1.70 24.90
C GLU A 181 -13.97 2.55 24.75
N GLY A 182 -13.08 2.57 25.77
CA GLY A 182 -11.84 3.36 25.74
C GLY A 182 -11.98 4.80 26.24
N THR A 183 -12.95 5.07 27.12
CA THR A 183 -13.17 6.41 27.70
C THR A 183 -11.97 6.89 28.54
N ASP A 184 -11.25 5.96 29.16
CA ASP A 184 -10.00 6.14 29.89
C ASP A 184 -8.84 6.59 28.97
N VAL A 185 -8.75 6.01 27.77
CA VAL A 185 -7.81 6.46 26.73
C VAL A 185 -8.12 7.90 26.32
N LEU A 186 -9.40 8.21 26.13
CA LEU A 186 -9.82 9.58 25.80
C LEU A 186 -9.48 10.57 26.93
N HIS A 187 -9.58 10.17 28.21
CA HIS A 187 -9.11 10.98 29.34
C HIS A 187 -7.59 11.17 29.35
N HIS A 188 -6.83 10.14 29.00
CA HIS A 188 -5.38 10.27 28.88
C HIS A 188 -5.01 11.25 27.76
N LEU A 189 -5.62 11.12 26.58
CA LEU A 189 -5.41 12.04 25.44
C LEU A 189 -5.72 13.49 25.81
N GLU A 190 -6.81 13.72 26.54
CA GLU A 190 -7.20 15.06 27.02
C GLU A 190 -6.18 15.67 28.00
N SER A 191 -5.48 14.84 28.78
CA SER A 191 -4.49 15.30 29.76
C SER A 191 -3.12 15.61 29.16
N VAL A 192 -2.88 15.27 27.89
CA VAL A 192 -1.59 15.49 27.23
C VAL A 192 -1.39 17.00 27.03
N PRO A 193 -0.27 17.58 27.51
CA PRO A 193 0.00 19.00 27.30
C PRO A 193 0.18 19.30 25.81
N THR A 194 -0.32 20.45 25.39
CA THR A 194 -0.27 20.92 24.00
C THR A 194 0.55 22.20 23.85
N GLU A 195 1.17 22.35 22.70
CA GLU A 195 1.81 23.59 22.24
C GLU A 195 1.21 23.94 20.87
N ASN A 196 0.64 25.14 20.73
CA ASN A 196 -0.10 25.55 19.52
C ASN A 196 -1.15 24.52 19.07
N GLU A 197 -1.96 24.04 20.02
CA GLU A 197 -3.01 23.02 19.79
C GLU A 197 -2.50 21.64 19.35
N ARG A 198 -1.17 21.43 19.29
CA ARG A 198 -0.55 20.13 18.99
C ARG A 198 -0.04 19.46 20.27
N PRO A 199 -0.31 18.16 20.47
CA PRO A 199 0.26 17.42 21.59
C PRO A 199 1.80 17.48 21.61
N ILE A 200 2.39 17.79 22.77
CA ILE A 200 3.86 17.76 22.94
C ILE A 200 4.38 16.31 22.81
N GLN A 201 3.57 15.36 23.27
CA GLN A 201 3.84 13.93 23.14
C GLN A 201 3.08 13.37 21.95
N ASN A 202 3.77 12.60 21.10
CA ASN A 202 3.15 11.98 19.94
C ASN A 202 2.05 11.00 20.36
N CYS A 203 0.81 11.32 19.98
CA CYS A 203 -0.35 10.44 20.12
C CYS A 203 -0.63 9.82 18.74
N VAL A 204 -0.32 8.53 18.59
CA VAL A 204 -0.38 7.83 17.29
C VAL A 204 -1.28 6.60 17.41
N ILE A 205 -2.12 6.38 16.41
CA ILE A 205 -2.87 5.14 16.25
C ILE A 205 -1.89 4.07 15.76
N THR A 206 -1.48 3.17 16.64
CA THR A 206 -0.48 2.14 16.32
C THR A 206 -1.06 0.95 15.58
N ASP A 207 -2.36 0.69 15.76
CA ASP A 207 -3.10 -0.38 15.09
C ASP A 207 -4.57 0.01 15.00
N SER A 208 -5.26 -0.45 13.96
CA SER A 208 -6.68 -0.16 13.70
C SER A 208 -7.28 -1.25 12.83
N GLY A 209 -8.57 -1.53 13.03
CA GLY A 209 -9.31 -2.48 12.22
C GLY A 209 -10.75 -2.61 12.66
N GLU A 210 -11.43 -3.58 12.08
CA GLU A 210 -12.80 -3.94 12.45
C GLU A 210 -12.80 -5.10 13.46
N LEU A 211 -13.64 -5.00 14.49
CA LEU A 211 -13.73 -6.00 15.55
C LEU A 211 -14.41 -7.31 15.09
N TYR A 212 -15.27 -7.23 14.08
CA TYR A 212 -16.11 -8.35 13.61
C TYR A 212 -15.72 -8.91 12.23
N ALA A 213 -14.53 -8.54 11.72
CA ALA A 213 -14.03 -8.98 10.41
C ALA A 213 -13.40 -10.39 10.41
#